data_AF-A0AAV6BDP6-F1
#
_entry.id   AF-A0AAV6BDP6-F1
#
_cell.length_a   1.000
_cell.length_b   1.000
_cell.length_c   1.000
_cell.angle_alpha   90.00
_cell.angle_beta   90.00
_cell.angle_gamma   90.00
#
_symmetry.space_group_name_H-M   'P 1'
#
loop_
_entity.id
_entity.type
_entity.pdbx_description
1 polymer ?
#
loop_
_entity_poly.entity_id
_entity_poly.type
_entity_poly.pdbx_seq_one_letter_code
_entity_poly.pdbx_strand_id
1 'polypeptide(L)'
;MQIRDLGLSLRGSPVESLLRRLDRELAGKLKRFQPRYYLTDEWGCPSGQPVIGIPFYLADPKLARIEKETNDLESAREIMMYLRHEAGHAFNYAYRLYQRPEWRATFGSYRRRYSDDYRPVPFSREYVRHLPGWYAQKHPDEDFAETFAVWLTPKSNWRRRYRGWPALKKLLLVDRMVRERAGREPLVARGRPDITTDQMNMTVGEYIDLSAARSRAVYEAELDHHLEDIFLHSGAAPRGSRVAWKIVEEHRVPLTNTIATWTGVSRGVVRELVDSIAAATKKGGFRGIRGKEKEYLVRLTAYTTALAANYLTRGKFHKV
;
A
#
# COMPACT_ATOMS: atom_id res chain seq x y z
N MET A 1 -12.36 -24.23 7.01
CA MET A 1 -11.70 -24.69 5.77
C MET A 1 -10.38 -23.94 5.67
N GLN A 2 -9.26 -24.66 5.47
CA GLN A 2 -7.94 -24.03 5.36
C GLN A 2 -7.79 -23.37 3.98
N ILE A 3 -6.90 -22.38 3.87
CA ILE A 3 -6.69 -21.66 2.60
C ILE A 3 -6.23 -22.59 1.48
N ARG A 4 -5.38 -23.58 1.79
CA ARG A 4 -4.92 -24.60 0.82
C ARG A 4 -6.04 -25.44 0.20
N ASP A 5 -7.15 -25.60 0.91
CA ASP A 5 -8.25 -26.47 0.48
C ASP A 5 -9.26 -25.73 -0.43
N LEU A 6 -9.05 -24.43 -0.65
CA LEU A 6 -9.97 -23.58 -1.41
C LEU A 6 -9.90 -23.78 -2.93
N GLY A 7 -8.90 -24.53 -3.43
CA GLY A 7 -8.75 -24.81 -4.86
C GLY A 7 -8.53 -23.55 -5.70
N LEU A 8 -7.90 -22.51 -5.12
CA LEU A 8 -7.71 -21.22 -5.77
C LEU A 8 -6.81 -21.32 -7.00
N SER A 9 -7.16 -20.58 -8.04
CA SER A 9 -6.38 -20.48 -9.27
C SER A 9 -6.37 -19.06 -9.79
N LEU A 10 -5.27 -18.66 -10.44
CA LEU A 10 -5.24 -17.41 -11.19
C LEU A 10 -6.06 -17.49 -12.46
N ARG A 11 -6.14 -18.67 -13.10
CA ARG A 11 -6.92 -18.86 -14.32
C ARG A 11 -8.42 -18.81 -13.98
N GLY A 12 -9.18 -18.00 -14.70
CA GLY A 12 -10.61 -17.83 -14.44
C GLY A 12 -10.94 -16.96 -13.22
N SER A 13 -9.92 -16.44 -12.51
CA SER A 13 -10.12 -15.54 -11.37
C SER A 13 -10.48 -14.11 -11.80
N PRO A 14 -11.04 -13.29 -10.90
CA PRO A 14 -11.26 -11.86 -11.14
C PRO A 14 -9.98 -11.09 -11.50
N VAL A 15 -8.84 -11.45 -10.88
CA VAL A 15 -7.54 -10.77 -11.10
C VAL A 15 -6.91 -11.10 -12.46
N GLU A 16 -7.31 -12.20 -13.10
CA GLU A 16 -6.72 -12.68 -14.36
C GLU A 16 -6.74 -11.62 -15.48
N SER A 17 -7.83 -10.83 -15.55
CA SER A 17 -7.96 -9.75 -16.53
C SER A 17 -6.91 -8.63 -16.34
N LEU A 18 -6.52 -8.38 -15.10
CA LEU A 18 -5.50 -7.40 -14.71
C LEU A 18 -4.10 -7.93 -14.96
N LEU A 19 -3.87 -9.24 -14.76
CA LEU A 19 -2.61 -9.90 -15.15
C LEU A 19 -2.39 -9.82 -16.66
N ARG A 20 -3.40 -10.18 -17.46
CA ARG A 20 -3.35 -10.03 -18.92
C ARG A 20 -3.14 -8.58 -19.37
N ARG A 21 -3.57 -7.60 -18.56
CA ARG A 21 -3.28 -6.19 -18.83
C ARG A 21 -1.82 -5.88 -18.56
N LEU A 22 -1.26 -6.29 -17.42
CA LEU A 22 0.16 -6.13 -17.13
C LEU A 22 1.03 -6.79 -18.20
N ASP A 23 0.72 -8.03 -18.58
CA ASP A 23 1.44 -8.77 -19.64
C ASP A 23 1.50 -7.97 -20.95
N ARG A 24 0.38 -7.37 -21.37
CA ARG A 24 0.35 -6.51 -22.57
C ARG A 24 1.18 -5.23 -22.41
N GLU A 25 1.12 -4.60 -21.25
CA GLU A 25 1.92 -3.40 -20.95
C GLU A 25 3.43 -3.71 -20.99
N LEU A 26 3.84 -4.86 -20.46
CA LEU A 26 5.22 -5.35 -20.49
C LEU A 26 5.64 -5.74 -21.91
N ALA A 27 4.87 -6.58 -22.61
CA ALA A 27 5.21 -7.06 -23.95
C ALA A 27 5.36 -5.91 -24.97
N GLY A 28 4.63 -4.81 -24.79
CA GLY A 28 4.76 -3.61 -25.61
C GLY A 28 6.12 -2.88 -25.46
N LYS A 29 6.88 -3.13 -24.39
CA LYS A 29 8.16 -2.44 -24.10
C LYS A 29 9.35 -3.39 -23.86
N LEU A 30 9.10 -4.61 -23.43
CA LEU A 30 10.06 -5.64 -23.05
C LEU A 30 9.61 -6.98 -23.67
N LYS A 31 10.01 -7.25 -24.92
CA LYS A 31 9.49 -8.37 -25.71
C LYS A 31 9.88 -9.74 -25.19
N ARG A 32 11.00 -9.83 -24.46
CA ARG A 32 11.57 -11.09 -23.94
C ARG A 32 11.39 -11.26 -22.43
N PHE A 33 10.64 -10.37 -21.79
CA PHE A 33 10.42 -10.43 -20.35
C PHE A 33 8.94 -10.69 -20.05
N GLN A 34 8.69 -11.81 -19.38
CA GLN A 34 7.36 -12.15 -18.86
C GLN A 34 7.54 -12.79 -17.48
N PRO A 35 7.16 -12.10 -16.39
CA PRO A 35 7.23 -12.67 -15.04
C PRO A 35 6.18 -13.77 -14.87
N ARG A 36 6.47 -14.73 -13.99
CA ARG A 36 5.46 -15.71 -13.56
C ARG A 36 4.70 -15.19 -12.34
N TYR A 37 3.45 -15.60 -12.22
CA TYR A 37 2.55 -15.21 -11.14
C TYR A 37 2.22 -16.43 -10.26
N TYR A 38 2.06 -16.20 -8.97
CA TYR A 38 1.59 -17.22 -8.02
C TYR A 38 0.71 -16.58 -6.94
N LEU A 39 -0.11 -17.40 -6.28
CA LEU A 39 -0.95 -16.95 -5.16
C LEU A 39 -0.19 -17.11 -3.84
N THR A 40 -0.21 -16.06 -3.03
CA THR A 40 0.38 -16.01 -1.68
C THR A 40 -0.48 -15.12 -0.77
N ASP A 41 -0.01 -14.83 0.42
CA ASP A 41 -0.64 -14.06 1.49
C ASP A 41 -0.58 -12.54 1.28
N GLU A 42 0.47 -12.04 0.64
CA GLU A 42 0.67 -10.61 0.36
C GLU A 42 1.26 -10.30 -1.02
N TRP A 43 1.24 -9.03 -1.42
CA TRP A 43 1.96 -8.58 -2.62
C TRP A 43 3.46 -8.71 -2.41
N GLY A 44 4.18 -9.24 -3.39
CA GLY A 44 5.63 -9.26 -3.30
C GLY A 44 6.35 -9.94 -4.45
N CYS A 45 7.67 -9.81 -4.42
CA CYS A 45 8.59 -10.43 -5.35
C CYS A 45 9.79 -10.94 -4.53
N PRO A 46 9.92 -12.26 -4.31
CA PRO A 46 10.96 -12.79 -3.43
C PRO A 46 12.35 -12.36 -3.90
N SER A 47 13.24 -12.04 -2.96
CA SER A 47 14.54 -11.44 -3.27
C SER A 47 15.33 -12.27 -4.30
N GLY A 48 15.65 -11.64 -5.43
CA GLY A 48 16.40 -12.27 -6.52
C GLY A 48 15.60 -13.28 -7.35
N GLN A 49 14.31 -13.46 -7.10
CA GLN A 49 13.43 -14.37 -7.81
C GLN A 49 12.48 -13.58 -8.73
N PRO A 50 12.55 -13.71 -10.07
CA PRO A 50 11.70 -12.94 -10.98
C PRO A 50 10.27 -13.52 -11.09
N VAL A 51 9.57 -13.58 -9.95
CA VAL A 51 8.19 -14.08 -9.82
C VAL A 51 7.38 -13.12 -8.96
N ILE A 52 6.10 -12.95 -9.29
CA ILE A 52 5.21 -12.00 -8.62
C ILE A 52 4.17 -12.77 -7.80
N GLY A 53 4.17 -12.54 -6.49
CA GLY A 53 3.18 -13.01 -5.54
C GLY A 53 1.94 -12.13 -5.56
N ILE A 54 0.77 -12.75 -5.59
CA ILE A 54 -0.53 -12.09 -5.61
C ILE A 54 -1.32 -12.55 -4.38
N PRO A 55 -1.88 -11.64 -3.58
CA PRO A 55 -2.72 -12.01 -2.46
C PRO A 55 -3.89 -12.92 -2.86
N PHE A 56 -4.06 -14.03 -2.16
CA PHE A 56 -5.02 -15.08 -2.50
C PHE A 56 -6.47 -14.62 -2.49
N TYR A 57 -6.81 -13.62 -1.67
CA TYR A 57 -8.15 -13.06 -1.59
C TYR A 57 -8.61 -12.38 -2.89
N LEU A 58 -7.68 -12.04 -3.80
CA LEU A 58 -8.00 -11.50 -5.14
C LEU A 58 -8.39 -12.59 -6.15
N ALA A 59 -8.18 -13.86 -5.82
CA ALA A 59 -8.47 -14.99 -6.70
C ALA A 59 -9.96 -15.39 -6.72
N ASP A 60 -10.73 -15.02 -5.69
CA ASP A 60 -12.14 -15.42 -5.54
C ASP A 60 -13.03 -14.25 -5.07
N PRO A 61 -14.19 -14.00 -5.72
CA PRO A 61 -15.09 -12.90 -5.34
C PRO A 61 -15.65 -12.97 -3.92
N LYS A 62 -15.84 -14.17 -3.36
CA LYS A 62 -16.34 -14.35 -1.99
C LYS A 62 -15.24 -14.00 -0.99
N LEU A 63 -14.01 -14.43 -1.23
CA LEU A 63 -12.86 -14.04 -0.41
C LEU A 63 -12.63 -12.54 -0.46
N ALA A 64 -12.72 -11.93 -1.64
CA ALA A 64 -12.64 -10.48 -1.78
C ALA A 64 -13.73 -9.77 -0.94
N ARG A 65 -14.96 -10.29 -0.91
CA ARG A 65 -16.03 -9.70 -0.06
C ARG A 65 -15.73 -9.82 1.43
N ILE A 66 -15.23 -10.97 1.87
CA ILE A 66 -14.83 -11.18 3.27
C ILE A 66 -13.69 -10.23 3.63
N GLU A 67 -12.68 -10.13 2.77
CA GLU A 67 -11.61 -9.14 2.93
C GLU A 67 -12.17 -7.73 2.94
N LYS A 68 -13.19 -7.39 2.12
CA LYS A 68 -13.84 -6.07 2.12
C LYS A 68 -14.49 -5.70 3.46
N GLU A 69 -15.06 -6.69 4.15
CA GLU A 69 -15.69 -6.50 5.45
C GLU A 69 -14.64 -6.19 6.52
N THR A 70 -13.41 -6.71 6.36
CA THR A 70 -12.32 -6.55 7.32
C THR A 70 -11.11 -5.76 6.82
N ASN A 71 -11.07 -5.23 5.59
CA ASN A 71 -10.03 -4.41 4.93
C ASN A 71 -10.64 -3.67 3.72
N ASP A 72 -10.20 -2.44 3.44
CA ASP A 72 -10.67 -1.75 2.22
C ASP A 72 -10.03 -2.45 1.00
N LEU A 73 -10.85 -3.21 0.25
CA LEU A 73 -10.43 -3.91 -0.98
C LEU A 73 -9.70 -2.98 -1.95
N GLU A 74 -8.60 -3.46 -2.53
CA GLU A 74 -7.93 -2.75 -3.61
C GLU A 74 -8.83 -2.63 -4.85
N SER A 75 -9.01 -1.40 -5.30
CA SER A 75 -9.64 -1.13 -6.60
C SER A 75 -8.78 -1.71 -7.73
N ALA A 76 -9.37 -1.95 -8.90
CA ALA A 76 -8.64 -2.40 -10.09
C ALA A 76 -7.44 -1.47 -10.45
N ARG A 77 -7.54 -0.17 -10.09
CA ARG A 77 -6.44 0.78 -10.24
C ARG A 77 -5.29 0.48 -9.28
N GLU A 78 -5.59 0.21 -8.02
CA GLU A 78 -4.61 -0.08 -6.96
C GLU A 78 -3.94 -1.44 -7.20
N ILE A 79 -4.71 -2.46 -7.58
CA ILE A 79 -4.16 -3.77 -8.01
C ILE A 79 -3.15 -3.57 -9.15
N MET A 80 -3.51 -2.76 -10.15
CA MET A 80 -2.57 -2.42 -11.24
C MET A 80 -1.40 -1.55 -10.79
N MET A 81 -1.47 -0.87 -9.65
CA MET A 81 -0.32 -0.15 -9.10
C MET A 81 0.67 -1.14 -8.47
N TYR A 82 0.20 -2.05 -7.62
CA TYR A 82 1.02 -3.12 -7.05
C TYR A 82 1.63 -4.03 -8.12
N LEU A 83 0.83 -4.51 -9.07
CA LEU A 83 1.32 -5.35 -10.18
C LEU A 83 2.49 -4.72 -10.95
N ARG A 84 2.43 -3.41 -11.23
CA ARG A 84 3.51 -2.70 -11.93
C ARG A 84 4.74 -2.49 -11.06
N HIS A 85 4.53 -2.30 -9.76
CA HIS A 85 5.59 -2.20 -8.76
C HIS A 85 6.33 -3.54 -8.66
N GLU A 86 5.62 -4.65 -8.44
CA GLU A 86 6.21 -5.99 -8.38
C GLU A 86 6.89 -6.41 -9.70
N ALA A 87 6.33 -6.00 -10.84
CA ALA A 87 6.98 -6.18 -12.14
C ALA A 87 8.34 -5.45 -12.23
N GLY A 88 8.50 -4.33 -11.52
CA GLY A 88 9.77 -3.63 -11.36
C GLY A 88 10.80 -4.48 -10.64
N HIS A 89 10.46 -5.07 -9.50
CA HIS A 89 11.34 -6.02 -8.81
C HIS A 89 11.68 -7.22 -9.68
N ALA A 90 10.67 -7.84 -10.29
CA ALA A 90 10.87 -9.01 -11.14
C ALA A 90 11.80 -8.69 -12.32
N PHE A 91 11.66 -7.51 -12.93
CA PHE A 91 12.56 -7.05 -14.00
C PHE A 91 13.99 -6.79 -13.48
N ASN A 92 14.12 -6.17 -12.31
CA ASN A 92 15.40 -5.94 -11.65
C ASN A 92 16.17 -7.27 -11.46
N TYR A 93 15.46 -8.29 -11.00
CA TYR A 93 16.02 -9.60 -10.68
C TYR A 93 16.32 -10.43 -11.93
N ALA A 94 15.39 -10.47 -12.88
CA ALA A 94 15.50 -11.17 -14.15
C ALA A 94 16.78 -10.78 -14.93
N TYR A 95 17.17 -9.50 -14.88
CA TYR A 95 18.35 -8.98 -15.57
C TYR A 95 19.50 -8.59 -14.64
N ARG A 96 19.39 -8.89 -13.35
CA ARG A 96 20.37 -8.53 -12.30
C ARG A 96 20.81 -7.07 -12.35
N LEU A 97 19.88 -6.14 -12.61
CA LEU A 97 20.21 -4.72 -12.82
C LEU A 97 20.80 -4.08 -11.56
N TYR A 98 20.37 -4.54 -10.38
CA TYR A 98 20.90 -4.16 -9.07
C TYR A 98 22.40 -4.38 -8.88
N GLN A 99 23.04 -5.19 -9.73
CA GLN A 99 24.49 -5.40 -9.72
C GLN A 99 25.25 -4.35 -10.54
N ARG A 100 24.57 -3.56 -11.38
CA ARG A 100 25.22 -2.59 -12.28
C ARG A 100 25.72 -1.36 -11.48
N PRO A 101 26.93 -0.84 -11.77
CA PRO A 101 27.45 0.35 -11.10
C PRO A 101 26.53 1.57 -11.22
N GLU A 102 25.96 1.80 -12.40
CA GLU A 102 25.04 2.90 -12.67
C GLU A 102 23.71 2.80 -11.90
N TRP A 103 23.24 1.56 -11.62
CA TRP A 103 22.07 1.32 -10.77
C TRP A 103 22.39 1.74 -9.35
N ARG A 104 23.51 1.24 -8.80
CA ARG A 104 23.96 1.58 -7.45
C ARG A 104 24.22 3.07 -7.27
N ALA A 105 24.79 3.73 -8.27
CA ALA A 105 25.05 5.17 -8.24
C ALA A 105 23.76 6.01 -8.25
N THR A 106 22.64 5.44 -8.69
CA THR A 106 21.37 6.16 -8.85
C THR A 106 20.36 5.86 -7.73
N PHE A 107 20.26 4.62 -7.29
CA PHE A 107 19.30 4.17 -6.28
C PHE A 107 19.94 3.92 -4.91
N GLY A 108 21.25 3.67 -4.87
CA GLY A 108 21.99 3.30 -3.65
C GLY A 108 22.33 1.81 -3.59
N SER A 109 22.77 1.36 -2.41
CA SER A 109 23.22 -0.04 -2.23
C SER A 109 22.03 -1.00 -2.13
N TYR A 110 21.95 -1.96 -3.05
CA TYR A 110 20.99 -3.07 -2.97
C TYR A 110 21.16 -3.94 -1.71
N ARG A 111 22.38 -4.01 -1.16
CA ARG A 111 22.69 -4.79 0.04
C ARG A 111 22.29 -4.09 1.35
N ARG A 112 21.62 -2.93 1.27
CA ARG A 112 21.10 -2.26 2.47
C ARG A 112 20.11 -3.22 3.15
N ARG A 113 20.17 -3.32 4.48
CA ARG A 113 19.21 -4.13 5.22
C ARG A 113 17.82 -3.50 5.08
N TYR A 114 16.81 -4.32 4.79
CA TYR A 114 15.42 -3.90 4.90
C TYR A 114 15.11 -3.54 6.36
N SER A 115 14.47 -2.40 6.56
CA SER A 115 14.05 -1.92 7.88
C SER A 115 12.55 -1.68 7.83
N ASP A 116 11.84 -2.24 8.81
CA ASP A 116 10.41 -1.98 8.98
C ASP A 116 10.18 -0.58 9.57
N ASP A 117 11.14 -0.04 10.35
CA ASP A 117 11.19 1.37 10.75
C ASP A 117 11.89 2.18 9.65
N TYR A 118 11.16 2.53 8.59
CA TYR A 118 11.61 3.50 7.59
C TYR A 118 10.87 4.82 7.77
N ARG A 119 11.63 5.92 7.86
CA ARG A 119 11.10 7.27 8.12
C ARG A 119 11.23 8.10 6.86
N PRO A 120 10.20 8.13 5.99
CA PRO A 120 10.28 8.86 4.75
C PRO A 120 10.36 10.37 5.01
N VAL A 121 11.02 11.10 4.11
CA VAL A 121 10.93 12.57 4.04
C VAL A 121 9.74 12.91 3.16
N PRO A 122 8.62 13.40 3.73
CA PRO A 122 7.43 13.71 2.95
C PRO A 122 7.73 14.73 1.87
N PHE A 123 7.05 14.57 0.74
CA PHE A 123 7.11 15.49 -0.40
C PHE A 123 8.49 15.69 -1.05
N SER A 124 9.48 14.86 -0.73
CA SER A 124 10.78 14.89 -1.43
C SER A 124 10.60 14.76 -2.95
N ARG A 125 11.41 15.52 -3.70
CA ARG A 125 11.48 15.49 -5.17
C ARG A 125 12.54 14.52 -5.71
N GLU A 126 13.34 13.94 -4.82
CA GLU A 126 14.33 12.91 -5.15
C GLU A 126 13.68 11.59 -5.59
N TYR A 127 12.42 11.37 -5.20
CA TYR A 127 11.72 10.11 -5.41
C TYR A 127 10.50 10.29 -6.29
N VAL A 128 10.21 9.27 -7.09
CA VAL A 128 8.91 9.17 -7.74
C VAL A 128 7.83 8.83 -6.72
N ARG A 129 6.56 8.96 -7.12
CA ARG A 129 5.39 8.60 -6.31
C ARG A 129 4.46 7.74 -7.15
N HIS A 130 4.49 6.44 -6.90
CA HIS A 130 3.56 5.48 -7.47
C HIS A 130 2.67 4.92 -6.37
N LEU A 131 3.19 4.11 -5.45
CA LEU A 131 2.47 3.66 -4.25
C LEU A 131 2.37 4.77 -3.18
N PRO A 132 1.34 4.72 -2.32
CA PRO A 132 1.22 5.65 -1.19
C PRO A 132 2.39 5.48 -0.20
N GLY A 133 2.58 6.47 0.66
CA GLY A 133 3.53 6.37 1.77
C GLY A 133 4.99 6.49 1.48
N TRP A 134 5.28 7.19 0.38
CA TRP A 134 6.65 7.47 -0.02
C TRP A 134 7.47 6.18 -0.11
N TYR A 135 6.83 5.10 -0.57
CA TYR A 135 7.34 3.73 -0.53
C TYR A 135 8.72 3.60 -1.20
N ALA A 136 8.97 4.41 -2.24
CA ALA A 136 10.27 4.56 -2.89
C ALA A 136 11.44 4.87 -1.93
N GLN A 137 11.19 5.42 -0.73
CA GLN A 137 12.22 5.76 0.25
C GLN A 137 12.58 4.59 1.19
N LYS A 138 11.79 3.51 1.20
CA LYS A 138 11.96 2.37 2.11
C LYS A 138 13.28 1.65 1.88
N HIS A 139 13.60 1.36 0.61
CA HIS A 139 14.84 0.68 0.24
C HIS A 139 15.24 1.03 -1.22
N PRO A 140 16.53 1.03 -1.60
CA PRO A 140 16.96 1.27 -2.99
C PRO A 140 16.25 0.41 -4.05
N ASP A 141 15.89 -0.82 -3.68
CA ASP A 141 15.13 -1.69 -4.58
C ASP A 141 13.68 -1.22 -4.76
N GLU A 142 13.07 -0.68 -3.71
CA GLU A 142 11.72 -0.09 -3.74
C GLU A 142 11.69 1.18 -4.60
N ASP A 143 12.74 2.00 -4.50
CA ASP A 143 12.93 3.19 -5.35
C ASP A 143 12.99 2.80 -6.83
N PHE A 144 13.70 1.70 -7.16
CA PHE A 144 13.75 1.18 -8.51
C PHE A 144 12.37 0.66 -8.95
N ALA A 145 11.69 -0.14 -8.13
CA ALA A 145 10.38 -0.71 -8.45
C ALA A 145 9.32 0.37 -8.67
N GLU A 146 9.27 1.38 -7.81
CA GLU A 146 8.41 2.56 -7.96
C GLU A 146 8.73 3.34 -9.24
N THR A 147 10.03 3.56 -9.53
CA THR A 147 10.49 4.26 -10.75
C THR A 147 10.08 3.49 -12.01
N PHE A 148 10.25 2.17 -12.00
CA PHE A 148 9.83 1.29 -13.08
C PHE A 148 8.31 1.33 -13.27
N ALA A 149 7.54 1.29 -12.19
CA ALA A 149 6.09 1.31 -12.25
C ALA A 149 5.54 2.63 -12.85
N VAL A 150 6.12 3.78 -12.47
CA VAL A 150 5.79 5.09 -13.08
C VAL A 150 6.13 5.10 -14.58
N TRP A 151 7.28 4.57 -14.96
CA TRP A 151 7.73 4.50 -16.35
C TRP A 151 6.87 3.56 -17.20
N LEU A 152 6.45 2.42 -16.64
CA LEU A 152 5.64 1.42 -17.31
C LEU A 152 4.21 1.94 -17.54
N THR A 153 3.64 2.59 -16.54
CA THR A 153 2.25 3.07 -16.52
C THR A 153 1.87 3.83 -17.79
N PRO A 154 0.87 3.37 -18.56
CA PRO A 154 0.41 4.05 -19.76
C PRO A 154 -0.05 5.48 -19.48
N LYS A 155 0.27 6.41 -20.40
CA LYS A 155 -0.13 7.82 -20.31
C LYS A 155 0.31 8.53 -19.01
N SER A 156 1.32 8.01 -18.29
CA SER A 156 1.82 8.64 -17.06
C SER A 156 2.45 10.02 -17.28
N ASN A 157 2.80 10.36 -18.53
CA ASN A 157 3.43 11.62 -18.91
C ASN A 157 4.65 11.94 -18.02
N TRP A 158 5.38 10.91 -17.58
CA TRP A 158 6.39 11.01 -16.53
C TRP A 158 7.46 12.07 -16.83
N ARG A 159 7.85 12.23 -18.10
CA ARG A 159 8.80 13.28 -18.53
C ARG A 159 8.33 14.68 -18.18
N ARG A 160 7.03 14.95 -18.37
CA ARG A 160 6.41 16.24 -18.02
C ARG A 160 6.15 16.34 -16.52
N ARG A 161 5.64 15.27 -15.90
CA ARG A 161 5.28 15.23 -14.48
C ARG A 161 6.48 15.45 -13.55
N TYR A 162 7.63 14.88 -13.89
CA TYR A 162 8.86 14.97 -13.09
C TYR A 162 9.88 15.97 -13.66
N ARG A 163 9.45 16.88 -14.55
CA ARG A 163 10.33 17.92 -15.09
C ARG A 163 10.89 18.79 -13.96
N GLY A 164 12.21 18.94 -13.92
CA GLY A 164 12.90 19.69 -12.88
C GLY A 164 13.02 18.96 -11.54
N TRP A 165 12.59 17.70 -11.45
CA TRP A 165 12.79 16.87 -10.26
C TRP A 165 14.04 16.00 -10.43
N PRO A 166 14.88 15.82 -9.40
CA PRO A 166 16.01 14.89 -9.43
C PRO A 166 15.60 13.45 -9.76
N ALA A 167 14.40 13.02 -9.34
CA ALA A 167 13.81 11.72 -9.70
C ALA A 167 13.75 11.46 -11.22
N LEU A 168 13.73 12.50 -12.06
CA LEU A 168 13.76 12.34 -13.51
C LEU A 168 15.01 11.59 -14.00
N LYS A 169 16.15 11.74 -13.33
CA LYS A 169 17.38 11.00 -13.64
C LYS A 169 17.16 9.48 -13.51
N LYS A 170 16.42 9.06 -12.48
CA LYS A 170 16.06 7.65 -12.24
C LYS A 170 15.18 7.11 -13.36
N LEU A 171 14.16 7.88 -13.75
CA LEU A 171 13.26 7.52 -14.86
C LEU A 171 14.01 7.40 -16.19
N LEU A 172 14.94 8.31 -16.48
CA LEU A 172 15.79 8.23 -17.68
C LEU A 172 16.72 7.01 -17.65
N LEU A 173 17.26 6.66 -16.49
CA LEU A 173 18.06 5.44 -16.33
C LEU A 173 17.24 4.18 -16.60
N VAL A 174 16.06 4.05 -16.00
CA VAL A 174 15.16 2.92 -16.24
C VAL A 174 14.79 2.83 -17.72
N ASP A 175 14.43 3.95 -18.35
CA ASP A 175 14.09 4.04 -19.77
C ASP A 175 15.24 3.56 -20.68
N ARG A 176 16.49 3.89 -20.33
CA ARG A 176 17.68 3.37 -21.03
C ARG A 176 17.87 1.87 -20.78
N MET A 177 17.83 1.43 -19.53
CA MET A 177 18.02 0.02 -19.16
C MET A 177 17.01 -0.89 -19.85
N VAL A 178 15.74 -0.48 -19.92
CA VAL A 178 14.70 -1.22 -20.64
C VAL A 178 15.02 -1.30 -22.13
N ARG A 179 15.37 -0.19 -22.80
CA ARG A 179 15.74 -0.24 -24.24
C ARG A 179 16.89 -1.19 -24.51
N GLU A 180 17.92 -1.19 -23.67
CA GLU A 180 19.08 -2.08 -23.80
C GLU A 180 18.72 -3.58 -23.61
N ARG A 181 17.60 -3.88 -22.96
CA ARG A 181 17.16 -5.25 -22.63
C ARG A 181 15.90 -5.70 -23.36
N ALA A 182 15.21 -4.81 -24.06
CA ALA A 182 13.89 -5.07 -24.66
C ALA A 182 13.85 -6.29 -25.58
N GLY A 183 14.93 -6.59 -26.29
CA GLY A 183 15.06 -7.76 -27.17
C GLY A 183 15.94 -8.88 -26.62
N ARG A 184 16.44 -8.78 -25.38
CA ARG A 184 17.38 -9.75 -24.80
C ARG A 184 16.67 -10.66 -23.82
N GLU A 185 17.02 -11.94 -23.85
CA GLU A 185 16.54 -12.92 -22.88
C GLU A 185 17.00 -12.54 -21.45
N PRO A 186 16.16 -12.78 -20.43
CA PRO A 186 16.53 -12.65 -19.03
C PRO A 186 17.77 -13.48 -18.67
N LEU A 187 18.61 -12.94 -17.79
CA LEU A 187 19.72 -13.70 -17.19
C LEU A 187 19.20 -14.77 -16.20
N VAL A 188 18.07 -14.47 -15.57
CA VAL A 188 17.34 -15.39 -14.70
C VAL A 188 15.94 -15.54 -15.29
N ALA A 189 15.72 -16.61 -16.04
CA ALA A 189 14.44 -16.84 -16.73
C ALA A 189 13.36 -17.46 -15.83
N ARG A 190 13.75 -18.05 -14.68
CA ARG A 190 12.84 -18.70 -13.74
C ARG A 190 13.23 -18.32 -12.31
N GLY A 191 12.24 -17.99 -11.51
CA GLY A 191 12.38 -17.83 -10.06
C GLY A 191 11.58 -18.89 -9.30
N ARG A 192 11.78 -18.93 -7.99
CA ARG A 192 11.02 -19.76 -7.05
C ARG A 192 10.06 -18.87 -6.25
N PRO A 193 8.79 -19.28 -6.06
CA PRO A 193 7.90 -18.60 -5.12
C PRO A 193 8.46 -18.75 -3.70
N ASP A 194 8.00 -17.88 -2.80
CA ASP A 194 8.26 -18.03 -1.37
C ASP A 194 7.20 -18.95 -0.73
N ILE A 195 6.22 -18.38 -0.02
CA ILE A 195 5.05 -19.12 0.45
C ILE A 195 4.00 -19.17 -0.67
N THR A 196 3.34 -20.31 -0.82
CA THR A 196 2.25 -20.49 -1.78
C THR A 196 0.97 -20.90 -1.04
N THR A 197 -0.19 -20.68 -1.65
CA THR A 197 -1.48 -21.00 -1.00
C THR A 197 -1.61 -22.46 -0.58
N ASP A 198 -1.00 -23.40 -1.31
CA ASP A 198 -0.96 -24.83 -0.93
C ASP A 198 -0.18 -25.09 0.37
N GLN A 199 0.72 -24.20 0.76
CA GLN A 199 1.49 -24.27 1.99
C GLN A 199 0.79 -23.59 3.17
N MET A 200 -0.33 -22.88 2.97
CA MET A 200 -1.05 -22.17 4.04
C MET A 200 -1.97 -23.10 4.83
N ASN A 201 -1.59 -23.43 6.06
CA ASN A 201 -2.38 -24.25 7.00
C ASN A 201 -3.51 -23.45 7.69
N MET A 202 -3.43 -22.13 7.69
CA MET A 202 -4.43 -21.28 8.36
C MET A 202 -5.72 -21.19 7.55
N THR A 203 -6.82 -20.92 8.24
CA THR A 203 -8.11 -20.57 7.66
C THR A 203 -8.15 -19.09 7.25
N VAL A 204 -9.12 -18.74 6.40
CA VAL A 204 -9.35 -17.32 6.02
C VAL A 204 -9.69 -16.47 7.25
N GLY A 205 -10.46 -17.00 8.21
CA GLY A 205 -10.78 -16.30 9.45
C GLY A 205 -9.54 -16.02 10.29
N GLU A 206 -8.67 -17.01 10.48
CA GLU A 206 -7.40 -16.82 11.21
C GLU A 206 -6.46 -15.81 10.53
N TYR A 207 -6.38 -15.83 9.20
CA TYR A 207 -5.62 -14.82 8.45
C TYR A 207 -6.14 -13.41 8.73
N ILE A 208 -7.45 -13.23 8.70
CA ILE A 208 -8.11 -11.96 8.96
C ILE A 208 -7.89 -11.50 10.41
N ASP A 209 -8.05 -12.40 11.37
CA ASP A 209 -7.85 -12.12 12.79
C ASP A 209 -6.40 -11.73 13.08
N LEU A 210 -5.42 -12.41 12.47
CA LEU A 210 -4.01 -12.06 12.59
C LEU A 210 -3.69 -10.69 11.97
N SER A 211 -4.29 -10.38 10.82
CA SER A 211 -4.17 -9.08 10.16
C SER A 211 -4.75 -7.94 11.02
N ALA A 212 -5.92 -8.19 11.63
CA ALA A 212 -6.57 -7.27 12.55
C ALA A 212 -5.79 -7.10 13.87
N ALA A 213 -5.29 -8.19 14.45
CA ALA A 213 -4.52 -8.16 15.71
C ALA A 213 -3.19 -7.41 15.56
N ARG A 214 -2.49 -7.57 14.43
CA ARG A 214 -1.27 -6.79 14.10
C ARG A 214 -1.57 -5.30 14.04
N SER A 215 -2.78 -4.92 13.65
CA SER A 215 -3.23 -3.53 13.59
C SER A 215 -3.69 -3.01 14.97
N ARG A 216 -4.41 -3.82 15.76
CA ARG A 216 -5.04 -3.41 17.04
C ARG A 216 -4.07 -3.09 18.19
N ALA A 217 -2.86 -3.65 18.19
CA ALA A 217 -1.90 -3.54 19.29
C ALA A 217 -1.30 -2.13 19.54
N VAL A 218 -1.84 -1.08 18.91
CA VAL A 218 -1.19 0.24 18.85
C VAL A 218 -2.03 1.39 19.46
N TYR A 219 -3.29 1.18 19.87
CA TYR A 219 -4.27 2.29 19.82
C TYR A 219 -4.99 2.76 21.09
N GLU A 220 -4.94 2.08 22.24
CA GLU A 220 -5.96 2.33 23.27
C GLU A 220 -5.63 3.37 24.36
N ALA A 221 -4.39 3.86 24.50
CA ALA A 221 -4.01 4.61 25.70
C ALA A 221 -4.09 6.16 25.63
N GLU A 222 -4.10 6.81 24.46
CA GLU A 222 -3.81 8.26 24.35
C GLU A 222 -4.82 9.10 23.51
N LEU A 223 -5.91 8.48 23.03
CA LEU A 223 -6.88 9.16 22.14
C LEU A 223 -7.84 10.13 22.88
N ASP A 224 -8.13 9.89 24.17
CA ASP A 224 -9.21 10.58 24.88
C ASP A 224 -8.99 12.10 25.03
N HIS A 225 -7.76 12.55 25.30
CA HIS A 225 -7.48 13.97 25.59
C HIS A 225 -7.66 14.93 24.40
N HIS A 226 -7.44 14.47 23.16
CA HIS A 226 -7.51 15.34 21.98
C HIS A 226 -8.90 15.40 21.36
N LEU A 227 -9.79 14.47 21.71
CA LEU A 227 -11.15 14.45 21.17
C LEU A 227 -12.02 15.58 21.75
N GLU A 228 -11.65 16.11 22.91
CA GLU A 228 -12.28 17.28 23.54
C GLU A 228 -12.10 18.58 22.72
N ASP A 229 -10.99 18.69 21.98
CA ASP A 229 -10.73 19.83 21.09
C ASP A 229 -11.50 19.73 19.76
N ILE A 230 -12.01 18.53 19.45
CA ILE A 230 -12.69 18.23 18.21
C ILE A 230 -14.20 18.24 18.42
N PHE A 231 -14.72 17.51 19.41
CA PHE A 231 -16.16 17.34 19.67
C PHE A 231 -16.59 17.92 21.01
N LEU A 232 -17.89 18.12 21.19
CA LEU A 232 -18.46 18.63 22.43
C LEU A 232 -18.74 17.50 23.41
N HIS A 233 -18.46 17.70 24.69
CA HIS A 233 -18.97 16.83 25.75
C HIS A 233 -20.50 16.83 25.80
N SER A 234 -21.08 15.71 26.23
CA SER A 234 -22.54 15.52 26.34
C SER A 234 -23.24 16.63 27.15
N GLY A 235 -22.60 17.13 28.22
CA GLY A 235 -23.13 18.21 29.06
C GLY A 235 -23.10 19.60 28.43
N ALA A 236 -22.25 19.83 27.42
CA ALA A 236 -22.09 21.13 26.74
C ALA A 236 -22.81 21.19 25.38
N ALA A 237 -23.44 20.10 24.95
CA ALA A 237 -24.00 19.98 23.61
C ALA A 237 -25.43 20.53 23.52
N PRO A 238 -25.75 21.39 22.53
CA PRO A 238 -27.10 21.89 22.32
C PRO A 238 -28.13 20.78 22.06
N ARG A 239 -29.41 21.05 22.36
CA ARG A 239 -30.54 20.17 21.98
C ARG A 239 -30.53 19.95 20.45
N GLY A 240 -30.67 18.69 20.02
CA GLY A 240 -30.60 18.31 18.60
C GLY A 240 -29.18 18.02 18.08
N SER A 241 -28.16 18.06 18.93
CA SER A 241 -26.81 17.59 18.62
C SER A 241 -26.78 16.10 18.25
N ARG A 242 -25.90 15.72 17.34
CA ARG A 242 -25.68 14.34 16.91
C ARG A 242 -24.58 13.69 17.74
N VAL A 243 -24.67 12.39 17.97
CA VAL A 243 -23.59 11.63 18.62
C VAL A 243 -22.37 11.57 17.70
N ALA A 244 -21.19 11.87 18.25
CA ALA A 244 -19.96 12.05 17.46
C ALA A 244 -19.51 10.76 16.76
N TRP A 245 -19.64 9.62 17.42
CA TRP A 245 -19.27 8.32 16.84
C TRP A 245 -20.02 8.01 15.53
N LYS A 246 -21.30 8.43 15.40
CA LYS A 246 -22.04 8.29 14.13
C LYS A 246 -21.47 9.17 13.02
N ILE A 247 -21.00 10.38 13.36
CA ILE A 247 -20.36 11.28 12.38
C ILE A 247 -19.08 10.62 11.84
N VAL A 248 -18.30 9.98 12.72
CA VAL A 248 -17.08 9.25 12.37
C VAL A 248 -17.40 8.00 11.53
N GLU A 249 -18.32 7.14 11.98
CA GLU A 249 -18.72 5.92 11.26
C GLU A 249 -19.26 6.21 9.86
N GLU A 250 -20.13 7.21 9.70
CA GLU A 250 -20.70 7.61 8.40
C GLU A 250 -19.62 8.02 7.38
N HIS A 251 -18.46 8.51 7.85
CA HIS A 251 -17.36 8.97 7.01
C HIS A 251 -16.11 8.08 7.09
N ARG A 252 -16.22 6.89 7.68
CA ARG A 252 -15.09 5.98 7.93
C ARG A 252 -14.28 5.69 6.67
N VAL A 253 -14.95 5.35 5.58
CA VAL A 253 -14.30 5.00 4.29
C VAL A 253 -13.61 6.22 3.66
N PRO A 254 -14.27 7.39 3.51
CA PRO A 254 -13.60 8.61 3.05
C PRO A 254 -12.40 9.04 3.91
N LEU A 255 -12.51 8.98 5.24
CA LEU A 255 -11.43 9.31 6.17
C LEU A 255 -10.24 8.38 5.98
N THR A 256 -10.49 7.07 6.03
CA THR A 256 -9.46 6.03 5.87
C THR A 256 -8.69 6.21 4.58
N ASN A 257 -9.40 6.33 3.45
CA ASN A 257 -8.75 6.46 2.14
C ASN A 257 -7.96 7.76 1.99
N THR A 258 -8.49 8.87 2.49
CA THR A 258 -7.80 10.17 2.44
C THR A 258 -6.53 10.13 3.26
N ILE A 259 -6.62 9.68 4.51
CA ILE A 259 -5.48 9.66 5.45
C ILE A 259 -4.42 8.68 4.95
N ALA A 260 -4.78 7.45 4.57
CA ALA A 260 -3.83 6.45 4.05
C ALA A 260 -3.10 6.94 2.79
N THR A 261 -3.80 7.66 1.91
CA THR A 261 -3.19 8.24 0.70
C THR A 261 -2.09 9.25 1.03
N TRP A 262 -2.35 10.14 2.00
CA TRP A 262 -1.45 11.25 2.30
C TRP A 262 -0.38 10.92 3.31
N THR A 263 -0.64 9.99 4.25
CA THR A 263 0.33 9.55 5.23
C THR A 263 1.13 8.37 4.75
N GLY A 264 0.55 7.47 3.96
CA GLY A 264 1.21 6.22 3.59
C GLY A 264 1.06 5.06 4.53
N VAL A 265 0.41 5.28 5.66
CA VAL A 265 0.06 4.21 6.56
C VAL A 265 -0.90 3.27 5.83
N SER A 266 -0.78 1.96 6.05
CA SER A 266 -1.67 0.99 5.42
C SER A 266 -3.13 1.31 5.78
N ARG A 267 -4.04 1.09 4.83
CA ARG A 267 -5.47 1.39 5.04
C ARG A 267 -6.03 0.66 6.26
N GLY A 268 -5.66 -0.60 6.48
CA GLY A 268 -6.07 -1.36 7.66
C GLY A 268 -5.69 -0.64 8.96
N VAL A 269 -4.44 -0.21 9.07
CA VAL A 269 -3.90 0.51 10.25
C VAL A 269 -4.59 1.87 10.44
N VAL A 270 -4.80 2.65 9.37
CA VAL A 270 -5.55 3.92 9.45
C VAL A 270 -6.99 3.69 9.87
N ARG A 271 -7.62 2.64 9.36
CA ARG A 271 -9.02 2.34 9.64
C ARG A 271 -9.21 1.89 11.07
N GLU A 272 -8.34 1.04 11.61
CA GLU A 272 -8.35 0.68 13.03
C GLU A 272 -8.18 1.93 13.91
N LEU A 273 -7.34 2.89 13.49
CA LEU A 273 -7.23 4.18 14.17
C LEU A 273 -8.56 4.98 14.11
N VAL A 274 -9.22 5.03 12.96
CA VAL A 274 -10.54 5.67 12.81
C VAL A 274 -11.61 4.96 13.66
N ASP A 275 -11.59 3.64 13.72
CA ASP A 275 -12.51 2.83 14.55
C ASP A 275 -12.25 3.03 16.03
N SER A 276 -10.98 3.13 16.44
CA SER A 276 -10.58 3.46 17.80
C SER A 276 -11.07 4.85 18.20
N ILE A 277 -11.00 5.82 17.29
CA ILE A 277 -11.58 7.16 17.49
C ILE A 277 -13.12 7.09 17.59
N ALA A 278 -13.80 6.28 16.78
CA ALA A 278 -15.24 6.07 16.89
C ALA A 278 -15.62 5.44 18.25
N ALA A 279 -14.86 4.45 18.71
CA ALA A 279 -15.04 3.83 20.02
C ALA A 279 -14.79 4.80 21.17
N ALA A 280 -13.71 5.59 21.11
CA ALA A 280 -13.38 6.62 22.11
C ALA A 280 -14.46 7.71 22.16
N THR A 281 -14.91 8.21 21.01
CA THR A 281 -16.00 9.20 20.96
C THR A 281 -17.32 8.67 21.52
N LYS A 282 -17.60 7.38 21.33
CA LYS A 282 -18.77 6.70 21.91
C LYS A 282 -18.63 6.57 23.43
N LYS A 283 -17.47 6.12 23.93
CA LYS A 283 -17.17 5.95 25.35
C LYS A 283 -17.24 7.28 26.12
N GLY A 284 -16.65 8.34 25.57
CA GLY A 284 -16.67 9.69 26.17
C GLY A 284 -17.99 10.44 26.00
N GLY A 285 -18.98 9.88 25.29
CA GLY A 285 -20.29 10.51 25.10
C GLY A 285 -20.23 11.80 24.27
N PHE A 286 -19.22 11.95 23.41
CA PHE A 286 -19.01 13.15 22.62
C PHE A 286 -20.13 13.38 21.59
N ARG A 287 -20.40 14.65 21.28
CA ARG A 287 -21.47 15.09 20.38
C ARG A 287 -20.97 16.18 19.43
N GLY A 288 -21.60 16.27 18.27
CA GLY A 288 -21.38 17.32 17.29
C GLY A 288 -22.65 18.13 17.04
N ILE A 289 -22.48 19.42 16.76
CA ILE A 289 -23.58 20.29 16.32
C ILE A 289 -24.04 19.84 14.92
N ARG A 290 -25.34 19.61 14.78
CA ARG A 290 -25.96 19.23 13.51
C ARG A 290 -25.78 20.36 12.48
N GLY A 291 -25.38 20.02 11.25
CA GLY A 291 -25.07 20.97 10.19
C GLY A 291 -23.62 21.48 10.18
N LYS A 292 -22.83 21.17 11.23
CA LYS A 292 -21.39 21.51 11.31
C LYS A 292 -20.47 20.30 11.10
N GLU A 293 -20.99 19.19 10.56
CA GLU A 293 -20.24 17.95 10.32
C GLU A 293 -18.93 18.19 9.56
N LYS A 294 -18.93 19.11 8.58
CA LYS A 294 -17.73 19.46 7.81
C LYS A 294 -16.61 20.00 8.70
N GLU A 295 -16.92 20.82 9.71
CA GLU A 295 -15.91 21.38 10.62
C GLU A 295 -15.24 20.26 11.45
N TYR A 296 -16.04 19.32 11.96
CA TYR A 296 -15.54 18.16 12.69
C TYR A 296 -14.68 17.26 11.81
N LEU A 297 -15.13 16.96 10.58
CA LEU A 297 -14.39 16.11 9.64
C LEU A 297 -13.04 16.72 9.23
N VAL A 298 -12.95 18.04 9.07
CA VAL A 298 -11.67 18.72 8.80
C VAL A 298 -10.70 18.52 9.96
N ARG A 299 -11.15 18.77 11.19
CA ARG A 299 -10.32 18.60 12.40
C ARG A 299 -9.91 17.14 12.60
N LEU A 300 -10.86 16.22 12.44
CA LEU A 300 -10.63 14.78 12.55
C LEU A 300 -9.62 14.29 11.51
N THR A 301 -9.75 14.73 10.26
CA THR A 301 -8.80 14.38 9.20
C THR A 301 -7.41 14.88 9.53
N ALA A 302 -7.27 16.14 9.97
CA ALA A 302 -5.99 16.72 10.35
C ALA A 302 -5.34 15.98 11.54
N TYR A 303 -6.10 15.76 12.60
CA TYR A 303 -5.66 15.04 13.80
C TYR A 303 -5.21 13.61 13.46
N THR A 304 -6.07 12.86 12.75
CA THR A 304 -5.78 11.46 12.41
C THR A 304 -4.63 11.35 11.41
N THR A 305 -4.47 12.31 10.50
CA THR A 305 -3.30 12.41 9.60
C THR A 305 -2.02 12.66 10.38
N ALA A 306 -2.04 13.56 11.37
CA ALA A 306 -0.88 13.84 12.21
C ALA A 306 -0.48 12.62 13.05
N LEU A 307 -1.47 11.92 13.63
CA LEU A 307 -1.26 10.64 14.31
C LEU A 307 -0.62 9.61 13.36
N ALA A 308 -1.25 9.32 12.23
CA ALA A 308 -0.74 8.35 11.26
C ALA A 308 0.67 8.71 10.74
N ALA A 309 0.97 9.99 10.54
CA ALA A 309 2.32 10.45 10.16
C ALA A 309 3.35 10.30 11.29
N ASN A 310 2.97 10.56 12.56
CA ASN A 310 3.85 10.34 13.71
C ASN A 310 4.22 8.85 13.86
N TYR A 311 3.26 7.96 13.63
CA TYR A 311 3.53 6.52 13.65
C TYR A 311 4.59 6.09 12.64
N LEU A 312 4.52 6.54 11.39
CA LEU A 312 5.54 6.23 10.39
C LEU A 312 6.92 6.80 10.72
N THR A 313 6.96 7.92 11.44
CA THR A 313 8.23 8.58 11.76
C THR A 313 8.85 8.11 13.07
N ARG A 314 8.14 7.35 13.91
CA ARG A 314 8.60 7.02 15.28
C ARG A 314 8.29 5.61 15.75
N GLY A 315 7.48 4.84 15.02
CA GLY A 315 6.88 3.59 15.50
C GLY A 315 5.93 3.77 16.68
N LYS A 316 5.60 5.03 17.04
CA LYS A 316 4.70 5.43 18.14
C LYS A 316 3.96 6.71 17.75
N PHE A 317 2.72 6.84 18.20
CA PHE A 317 1.83 7.94 17.82
C PHE A 317 2.03 9.23 18.64
N HIS A 318 2.50 9.12 19.88
CA HIS A 318 2.69 10.23 20.81
C HIS A 318 4.14 10.34 21.33
N LYS A 319 4.42 11.47 21.99
CA LYS A 319 5.70 11.76 22.65
C LYS A 319 5.56 11.30 24.11
N VAL A 320 6.44 10.40 24.56
CA VAL A 320 6.61 10.12 26.00
C VAL A 320 7.19 11.35 26.68
#